data_AF-A0A832QD36-F1
#
_entry.id   AF-A0A832QD36-F1
#
_cell.length_a   1.000
_cell.length_b   1.000
_cell.length_c   1.000
_cell.angle_alpha   90.00
_cell.angle_beta   90.00
_cell.angle_gamma   90.00
#
_symmetry.space_group_name_H-M   'P 1'
#
loop_
_entity.id
_entity.type
_entity.pdbx_description
1 polymer ?
#
loop_
_entity_poly.entity_id
_entity_poly.type
_entity_poly.pdbx_seq_one_letter_code
_entity_poly.pdbx_strand_id
1 'polypeptide(L)'
;MSRILLVASLLLTSTVMAQDDARQTRGKEVYEHWCTPCHGPNPRKHPGTSALQLLYRGERPAVLEERDDLTPEIVAFYVRNGVSIMPFFRKTEISDEDLAAMGAYLTPD
;
A
#
# COMPACT_ATOMS: atom_id res chain seq x y z
N MET A 1 -54.47 11.15 -11.90
CA MET A 1 -53.91 10.51 -10.70
C MET A 1 -52.56 9.89 -11.05
N SER A 2 -51.52 10.38 -10.39
CA SER A 2 -50.18 9.80 -10.18
C SER A 2 -49.52 8.99 -11.30
N ARG A 3 -48.62 9.65 -12.04
CA ARG A 3 -47.53 9.01 -12.81
C ARG A 3 -46.28 9.87 -12.70
N ILE A 4 -45.65 9.89 -11.53
CA ILE A 4 -44.28 10.39 -11.39
C ILE A 4 -43.56 9.46 -10.41
N LEU A 5 -42.29 9.22 -10.69
CA LEU A 5 -41.23 8.62 -9.86
C LEU A 5 -40.88 7.18 -10.22
N LEU A 6 -39.88 7.02 -11.09
CA LEU A 6 -38.87 5.93 -11.02
C LEU A 6 -37.79 6.10 -12.11
N VAL A 7 -36.96 7.14 -12.03
CA VAL A 7 -35.67 7.18 -12.74
C VAL A 7 -34.67 8.04 -11.96
N ALA A 8 -34.05 7.50 -10.90
CA ALA A 8 -32.96 8.18 -10.20
C ALA A 8 -32.11 7.19 -9.37
N SER A 9 -31.39 6.26 -10.00
CA SER A 9 -30.47 5.38 -9.23
C SER A 9 -29.20 4.92 -9.96
N LEU A 10 -28.88 5.41 -11.16
CA LEU A 10 -27.78 4.86 -11.97
C LEU A 10 -26.44 5.64 -11.94
N LEU A 11 -26.30 6.66 -11.10
CA LEU A 11 -25.11 7.54 -11.10
C LEU A 11 -24.11 7.30 -9.96
N LEU A 12 -24.38 6.35 -9.04
CA LEU A 12 -23.59 6.19 -7.80
C LEU A 12 -22.40 5.21 -7.92
N THR A 13 -22.37 4.34 -8.94
CA THR A 13 -21.34 3.28 -9.02
C THR A 13 -20.03 3.73 -9.66
N SER A 14 -20.05 4.76 -10.50
CA SER A 14 -18.86 5.21 -11.24
C SER A 14 -17.84 5.96 -10.38
N THR A 15 -18.27 6.64 -9.31
CA THR A 15 -17.38 7.44 -8.46
C THR A 15 -16.52 6.58 -7.54
N VAL A 16 -17.02 5.41 -7.13
CA VAL A 16 -16.32 4.50 -6.21
C VAL A 16 -15.07 3.93 -6.88
N MET A 17 -15.20 3.36 -8.09
CA MET A 17 -14.08 2.76 -8.81
C MET A 17 -12.97 3.78 -9.13
N ALA A 18 -13.35 5.02 -9.47
CA ALA A 18 -12.37 6.08 -9.75
C ALA A 18 -11.59 6.49 -8.50
N GLN A 19 -12.22 6.47 -7.32
CA GLN A 19 -11.56 6.79 -6.07
C GLN A 19 -10.59 5.68 -5.66
N ASP A 20 -10.97 4.41 -5.87
CA ASP A 20 -10.10 3.27 -5.56
C ASP A 20 -8.87 3.25 -6.48
N ASP A 21 -9.05 3.48 -7.79
CA ASP A 21 -7.94 3.59 -8.75
C ASP A 21 -6.99 4.75 -8.42
N ALA A 22 -7.53 5.91 -8.05
CA ALA A 22 -6.73 7.06 -7.61
C ALA A 22 -5.95 6.76 -6.33
N ARG A 23 -6.58 6.07 -5.36
CA ARG A 23 -5.93 5.67 -4.10
C ARG A 23 -4.83 4.64 -4.36
N GLN A 24 -5.06 3.66 -5.23
CA GLN A 24 -4.05 2.67 -5.58
C GLN A 24 -2.86 3.29 -6.31
N THR A 25 -3.14 4.17 -7.26
CA THR A 25 -2.10 4.95 -7.96
C THR A 25 -1.26 5.76 -6.98
N ARG A 26 -1.91 6.47 -6.05
CA ARG A 26 -1.21 7.25 -5.02
C ARG A 26 -0.37 6.35 -4.10
N GLY A 27 -0.90 5.21 -3.68
CA GLY A 27 -0.19 4.26 -2.83
C GLY A 27 1.08 3.73 -3.50
N LYS A 28 0.98 3.42 -4.80
CA LYS A 28 2.13 3.02 -5.62
C LYS A 28 3.19 4.11 -5.71
N GLU A 29 2.81 5.36 -6.00
CA GLU A 29 3.76 6.48 -6.08
C GLU A 29 4.53 6.67 -4.77
N VAL A 30 3.84 6.59 -3.63
CA VAL A 30 4.44 6.68 -2.29
C VAL A 30 5.42 5.53 -2.06
N TYR A 31 5.03 4.30 -2.39
CA TYR A 31 5.89 3.12 -2.27
C TYR A 31 7.14 3.22 -3.15
N GLU A 32 6.97 3.61 -4.41
CA GLU A 32 8.07 3.77 -5.36
C GLU A 32 9.08 4.83 -4.91
N HIS A 33 8.59 5.95 -4.37
CA HIS A 33 9.45 7.03 -3.90
C HIS A 33 10.20 6.69 -2.61
N TRP A 34 9.49 6.19 -1.60
CA TRP A 34 10.05 6.05 -0.24
C TRP A 34 10.58 4.64 0.05
N CYS A 35 9.95 3.60 -0.50
CA CYS A 35 10.17 2.22 -0.06
C CYS A 35 11.08 1.45 -1.02
N THR A 36 10.89 1.59 -2.34
CA THR A 36 11.65 0.87 -3.38
C THR A 36 13.17 1.00 -3.27
N PRO A 37 13.78 2.13 -2.83
CA PRO A 37 15.23 2.18 -2.61
C PRO A 37 15.74 1.04 -1.71
N CYS A 38 14.95 0.61 -0.71
CA CYS A 38 15.31 -0.49 0.19
C CYS A 38 14.53 -1.79 -0.06
N HIS A 39 13.32 -1.72 -0.62
CA HIS A 39 12.38 -2.84 -0.77
C HIS A 39 12.09 -3.22 -2.23
N GLY A 40 12.83 -2.66 -3.18
CA GLY A 40 12.72 -3.03 -4.60
C GLY A 40 13.07 -4.50 -4.85
N PRO A 41 12.71 -5.02 -6.05
CA PRO A 41 13.05 -6.37 -6.46
C PRO A 41 14.57 -6.51 -6.61
N ASN A 42 15.12 -7.69 -6.28
CA ASN A 42 16.55 -8.03 -6.20
C ASN A 42 17.19 -7.79 -4.81
N PRO A 43 17.25 -8.83 -3.96
CA PRO A 43 17.88 -8.80 -2.64
C PRO A 43 19.34 -8.31 -2.62
N ARG A 44 20.09 -8.43 -3.73
CA ARG A 44 21.49 -7.98 -3.77
C ARG A 44 21.64 -6.46 -3.88
N LYS A 45 20.58 -5.74 -4.26
CA LYS A 45 20.57 -4.28 -4.42
C LYS A 45 19.75 -3.57 -3.34
N HIS A 46 18.81 -4.28 -2.73
CA HIS A 46 17.79 -3.71 -1.86
C HIS A 46 17.91 -4.33 -0.46
N PRO A 47 18.48 -3.59 0.52
CA PRO A 47 18.80 -4.15 1.83
C PRO A 47 17.57 -4.61 2.63
N GLY A 48 16.41 -3.97 2.47
CA GLY A 48 15.14 -4.40 3.07
C GLY A 48 14.70 -5.75 2.50
N THR A 49 14.73 -5.92 1.18
CA THR A 49 14.43 -7.20 0.52
C THR A 49 15.42 -8.30 0.94
N SER A 50 16.72 -7.97 1.06
CA SER A 50 17.75 -8.89 1.57
C SER A 50 17.46 -9.35 2.99
N ALA A 51 17.14 -8.41 3.89
CA ALA A 51 16.82 -8.70 5.28
C ALA A 51 15.59 -9.62 5.40
N LEU A 52 14.53 -9.35 4.63
CA LEU A 52 13.33 -10.18 4.61
C LEU A 52 13.61 -11.60 4.07
N GLN A 53 14.44 -11.72 3.04
CA GLN A 53 14.85 -13.03 2.51
C GLN A 53 15.59 -13.86 3.56
N LEU A 54 16.51 -13.24 4.32
CA LEU A 54 17.23 -13.92 5.39
C LEU A 54 16.30 -14.29 6.56
N LEU A 55 15.40 -13.37 6.94
CA LEU A 55 14.47 -13.56 8.04
C LEU A 55 13.53 -14.75 7.79
N TYR A 56 12.90 -14.77 6.62
CA TYR A 56 11.86 -15.76 6.31
C TYR A 56 12.39 -17.02 5.62
N ARG A 57 13.66 -17.06 5.21
CA ARG A 57 14.31 -18.25 4.63
C ARG A 57 13.51 -18.91 3.49
N GLY A 58 12.75 -18.11 2.74
CA GLY A 58 11.90 -18.58 1.63
C GLY A 58 10.49 -19.03 2.03
N GLU A 59 10.11 -19.02 3.31
CA GLU A 59 8.73 -19.32 3.74
C GLU A 59 7.72 -18.27 3.25
N ARG A 60 8.18 -17.05 2.96
CA ARG A 60 7.38 -15.93 2.45
C ARG A 60 8.18 -15.17 1.40
N PRO A 61 7.52 -14.57 0.38
CA PRO A 61 8.19 -13.69 -0.57
C PRO A 61 8.89 -12.53 0.15
N ALA A 62 10.13 -12.24 -0.28
CA ALA A 62 10.91 -11.14 0.29
C ALA A 62 10.55 -9.79 -0.33
N VAL A 63 10.05 -9.79 -1.57
CA VAL A 63 9.53 -8.62 -2.26
C VAL A 63 8.15 -8.31 -1.68
N LEU A 64 7.95 -7.09 -1.18
CA LEU A 64 6.71 -6.75 -0.45
C LEU A 64 5.48 -6.81 -1.35
N GLU A 65 5.59 -6.41 -2.61
CA GLU A 65 4.50 -6.45 -3.59
C GLU A 65 4.10 -7.88 -4.01
N GLU A 66 4.89 -8.90 -3.65
CA GLU A 66 4.57 -10.31 -3.90
C GLU A 66 3.91 -10.99 -2.69
N ARG A 67 3.65 -10.25 -1.60
CA ARG A 67 3.08 -10.81 -0.36
C ARG A 67 1.56 -10.65 -0.33
N ASP A 68 0.89 -11.71 0.11
CA ASP A 68 -0.57 -11.81 0.28
C ASP A 68 -1.01 -11.71 1.76
N ASP A 69 -0.05 -11.51 2.66
CA ASP A 69 -0.24 -11.58 4.11
C ASP A 69 0.07 -10.26 4.82
N LEU A 70 0.22 -9.19 4.04
CA LEU A 70 0.30 -7.83 4.57
C LEU A 70 -1.09 -7.35 4.94
N THR A 71 -1.17 -6.51 5.98
CA THR A 71 -2.38 -5.74 6.30
C THR A 71 -2.02 -4.26 6.39
N PRO A 72 -2.98 -3.34 6.16
CA PRO A 72 -2.73 -1.90 6.32
C PRO A 72 -2.15 -1.54 7.69
N GLU A 73 -2.57 -2.22 8.75
CA GLU A 73 -2.10 -2.00 10.11
C GLU A 73 -0.64 -2.42 10.29
N ILE A 74 -0.23 -3.56 9.70
CA ILE A 74 1.16 -4.02 9.75
C ILE A 74 2.07 -3.07 8.96
N VAL A 75 1.63 -2.65 7.77
CA VAL A 75 2.35 -1.65 6.95
C VAL A 75 2.52 -0.36 7.74
N ALA A 76 1.43 0.15 8.32
CA ALA A 76 1.44 1.37 9.12
C ALA A 76 2.36 1.26 10.34
N PHE A 77 2.34 0.12 11.03
CA PHE A 77 3.21 -0.11 12.18
C PHE A 77 4.69 0.02 11.81
N TYR A 78 5.16 -0.67 10.78
CA TYR A 78 6.57 -0.62 10.40
C TYR A 78 6.99 0.73 9.82
N VAL A 79 6.11 1.39 9.05
CA VAL A 79 6.41 2.73 8.53
C VAL A 79 6.53 3.76 9.66
N ARG A 80 5.71 3.65 10.71
CA ARG A 80 5.72 4.60 11.83
C ARG A 80 6.75 4.30 12.92
N ASN A 81 7.20 3.06 13.04
CA ASN A 81 8.10 2.65 14.11
C ASN A 81 9.50 2.26 13.61
N GLY A 82 9.64 1.94 12.32
CA GLY A 82 10.84 1.33 11.78
C GLY A 82 11.09 -0.06 12.37
N VAL A 83 12.16 -0.71 11.92
CA VAL A 83 12.67 -1.95 12.52
C VAL A 83 14.11 -2.18 12.08
N SER A 84 15.02 -2.37 13.04
CA SER A 84 16.45 -2.57 12.75
C SER A 84 17.01 -1.44 11.87
N ILE A 85 17.45 -1.75 10.65
CA ILE A 85 17.99 -0.78 9.68
C ILE A 85 16.91 -0.01 8.91
N MET A 86 15.65 -0.43 8.97
CA MET A 86 14.54 0.28 8.35
C MET A 86 14.19 1.49 9.24
N PRO A 87 14.41 2.74 8.77
CA PRO A 87 14.04 3.91 9.54
C PRO A 87 12.52 4.07 9.62
N PHE A 88 12.05 4.78 10.63
CA PHE A 88 10.66 5.24 10.69
C PHE A 88 10.47 6.51 9.86
N PHE A 89 9.27 6.72 9.33
CA PHE A 89 8.86 7.91 8.60
C PHE A 89 7.92 8.79 9.42
N ARG A 90 8.21 10.09 9.43
CA ARG A 90 7.38 11.11 10.08
C ARG A 90 6.14 11.40 9.25
N LYS A 91 5.11 11.97 9.89
CA LYS A 91 3.89 12.42 9.20
C LYS A 91 4.13 13.54 8.19
N THR A 92 5.25 14.26 8.33
CA THR A 92 5.69 15.29 7.37
C THR A 92 6.35 14.72 6.13
N GLU A 93 6.77 13.45 6.15
CA GLU A 93 7.40 12.75 5.02
C GLU A 93 6.37 11.87 4.31
N ILE A 94 5.64 11.06 5.08
CA ILE A 94 4.51 10.24 4.62
C ILE A 94 3.31 10.61 5.48
N SER A 95 2.35 11.32 4.90
CA SER A 95 1.12 11.73 5.60
C SER A 95 0.28 10.51 6.01
N ASP A 96 -0.72 10.71 6.87
CA ASP A 96 -1.63 9.61 7.25
C ASP A 96 -2.48 9.14 6.05
N GLU A 97 -2.82 10.05 5.14
CA GLU A 97 -3.51 9.73 3.89
C GLU A 97 -2.63 8.91 2.93
N ASP A 98 -1.36 9.33 2.76
CA ASP A 98 -0.39 8.59 1.95
C ASP A 98 -0.10 7.21 2.50
N LEU A 99 -0.01 7.09 3.82
CA LEU A 99 0.17 5.80 4.47
C LEU A 99 -1.04 4.89 4.26
N ALA A 100 -2.25 5.44 4.34
CA ALA A 100 -3.47 4.68 4.06
C ALA A 100 -3.58 4.26 2.58
N ALA A 101 -3.11 5.09 1.64
CA ALA A 101 -3.04 4.76 0.22
C ALA A 101 -1.98 3.67 -0.05
N MET A 102 -0.78 3.82 0.50
CA MET A 102 0.30 2.82 0.40
C MET A 102 -0.08 1.48 1.05
N GLY A 103 -0.78 1.53 2.18
CA GLY A 103 -1.34 0.34 2.81
C GLY A 103 -2.29 -0.41 1.88
N ALA A 104 -3.23 0.29 1.24
CA ALA A 104 -4.14 -0.30 0.26
C ALA A 104 -3.42 -0.86 -0.99
N TYR A 105 -2.34 -0.20 -1.41
CA TYR A 105 -1.51 -0.66 -2.53
C TYR A 105 -0.79 -1.98 -2.25
N LEU A 106 -0.25 -2.15 -1.05
CA LEU A 106 0.41 -3.39 -0.66
C LEU A 106 -0.55 -4.49 -0.20
N THR A 107 -1.86 -4.21 -0.14
CA THR A 107 -2.89 -5.15 0.33
C THR A 107 -4.13 -5.11 -0.58
N PRO A 108 -3.97 -5.31 -1.90
CA PRO A 108 -5.11 -5.29 -2.81
C PRO A 108 -6.06 -6.47 -2.53
N ASP A 109 -7.37 -6.19 -2.61
CA ASP A 109 -8.46 -7.15 -2.41
C ASP A 109 -8.50 -8.29 -3.45
#